data_AF-A0A2E4LKQ3-F1
#
_entry.id   AF-A0A2E4LKQ3-F1
#
_cell.length_a   1.000
_cell.length_b   1.000
_cell.length_c   1.000
_cell.angle_alpha   90.00
_cell.angle_beta   90.00
_cell.angle_gamma   90.00
#
_symmetry.space_group_name_H-M   'P 1'
#
loop_
_entity.id
_entity.type
_entity.pdbx_description
1 polymer ?
#
loop_
_entity_poly.entity_id
_entity_poly.type
_entity_poly.pdbx_seq_one_letter_code
_entity_poly.pdbx_strand_id
1 'polypeptide(L)'
;MADSPLDFAALSPVNDLWPVFVERLGMERAQRAVRQALDLQRMRGNVSTLPVLVTETCGLALASTDLVREQTGLNAHGERMVLLLSTQGQAIQLLQHA
;
A
#
# COMPACT_ATOMS: atom_id res chain seq x y z
N MET A 1 16.22 -0.20 16.43
CA MET A 1 15.41 1.04 16.38
C MET A 1 13.97 0.61 16.18
N ALA A 2 13.06 1.08 17.02
CA ALA A 2 11.73 0.48 17.20
C ALA A 2 10.96 0.36 15.89
N ASP A 3 10.73 -0.88 15.44
CA ASP A 3 9.60 -1.24 14.59
C ASP A 3 8.34 -0.98 15.43
N SER A 4 7.88 0.28 15.46
CA SER A 4 6.50 0.51 15.83
C SER A 4 5.67 -0.09 14.70
N PRO A 5 4.92 -1.18 14.95
CA PRO A 5 4.07 -1.75 13.91
C PRO A 5 3.12 -0.65 13.43
N LEU A 6 3.01 -0.47 12.12
CA LEU A 6 2.01 0.40 11.52
C LEU A 6 0.64 -0.04 12.05
N ASP A 7 -0.03 0.87 12.76
CA ASP A 7 -1.39 0.67 13.24
C ASP A 7 -2.36 1.07 12.13
N PHE A 8 -2.82 0.10 11.35
CA PHE A 8 -3.76 0.34 10.27
C PHE A 8 -5.16 0.69 10.79
N ALA A 9 -5.48 0.38 12.05
CA ALA A 9 -6.79 0.70 12.63
C ALA A 9 -6.97 2.22 12.84
N ALA A 10 -5.88 2.97 12.95
CA ALA A 10 -5.88 4.42 13.03
C ALA A 10 -6.03 5.12 11.65
N LEU A 11 -6.09 4.35 10.56
CA LEU A 11 -6.11 4.87 9.20
C LEU A 11 -7.49 4.72 8.56
N SER A 12 -7.92 5.75 7.82
CA SER A 12 -9.21 5.75 7.14
C SER A 12 -9.09 5.12 5.74
N PRO A 13 -9.92 4.12 5.40
CA PRO A 13 -10.02 3.61 4.04
C PRO A 13 -10.65 4.65 3.11
N VAL A 14 -9.97 4.99 2.01
CA VAL A 14 -10.42 5.96 1.02
C VAL A 14 -10.19 5.43 -0.40
N ASN A 15 -10.72 6.14 -1.41
CA ASN A 15 -10.65 5.73 -2.82
C ASN A 15 -9.92 6.74 -3.72
N ASP A 16 -9.40 7.82 -3.15
CA ASP A 16 -8.81 8.96 -3.85
C ASP A 16 -7.28 9.12 -3.68
N LEU A 17 -6.62 8.24 -2.92
CA LEU A 17 -5.15 8.27 -2.82
C LEU A 17 -4.45 8.04 -4.15
N TRP A 18 -4.95 7.12 -4.98
CA TRP A 18 -4.36 6.87 -6.31
C TRP A 18 -4.40 8.11 -7.21
N PRO A 19 -5.55 8.76 -7.47
CA PRO A 19 -5.58 9.96 -8.29
C PRO A 19 -4.71 11.08 -7.69
N VAL A 20 -4.74 11.30 -6.37
CA VAL A 20 -3.87 12.30 -5.71
C VAL A 20 -2.38 11.98 -5.90
N PHE A 21 -2.00 10.71 -5.80
CA PHE A 21 -0.62 10.26 -6.00
C PHE A 21 -0.17 10.46 -7.46
N VAL A 22 -1.04 10.15 -8.43
CA VAL A 22 -0.79 10.35 -9.86
C VAL A 22 -0.66 11.84 -10.20
N GLU A 23 -1.51 12.70 -9.65
CA GLU A 23 -1.44 14.15 -9.85
C GLU A 23 -0.12 14.75 -9.35
N ARG A 24 0.38 14.27 -8.20
CA ARG A 24 1.63 14.76 -7.61
C ARG A 24 2.89 14.23 -8.29
N LEU A 25 2.92 12.94 -8.61
CA LEU A 25 4.14 12.26 -9.08
C LEU A 25 4.22 12.14 -10.62
N GLY A 26 3.06 12.15 -11.28
CA GLY A 26 2.90 11.82 -12.70
C GLY A 26 2.64 10.32 -12.93
N MET A 27 1.76 10.01 -13.89
CA MET A 27 1.26 8.66 -14.18
C MET A 27 2.38 7.62 -14.35
N GLU A 28 3.36 7.88 -15.21
CA GLU A 28 4.43 6.90 -15.48
C GLU A 28 5.24 6.53 -14.22
N ARG A 29 5.54 7.54 -13.39
CA ARG A 29 6.31 7.34 -12.16
C ARG A 29 5.47 6.64 -11.09
N ALA A 30 4.19 6.99 -10.97
CA ALA A 30 3.25 6.31 -10.07
C ALA A 30 3.11 4.83 -10.43
N GLN A 31 2.95 4.51 -11.72
CA GLN A 31 2.90 3.12 -12.18
C GLN A 31 4.21 2.36 -11.90
N ARG A 32 5.37 2.99 -12.09
CA ARG A 32 6.67 2.39 -11.76
C ARG A 32 6.79 2.10 -10.26
N ALA A 33 6.36 3.01 -9.39
CA ALA A 33 6.37 2.80 -7.94
C ALA A 33 5.48 1.60 -7.53
N VAL A 34 4.28 1.48 -8.11
CA VAL A 34 3.39 0.32 -7.91
C VAL A 34 4.08 -0.98 -8.36
N ARG A 35 4.71 -0.98 -9.54
CA ARG A 35 5.46 -2.17 -10.02
C ARG A 35 6.60 -2.54 -9.09
N GLN A 36 7.36 -1.57 -8.59
CA GLN A 36 8.43 -1.81 -7.63
C GLN A 36 7.91 -2.37 -6.31
N ALA A 37 6.73 -1.94 -5.84
CA ALA A 37 6.08 -2.51 -4.67
C ALA A 37 5.73 -4.00 -4.89
N LEU A 38 5.18 -4.34 -6.06
CA LEU A 38 4.89 -5.73 -6.43
C LEU A 38 6.16 -6.56 -6.57
N ASP A 39 7.23 -6.01 -7.13
CA ASP A 39 8.53 -6.68 -7.24
C ASP A 39 9.13 -6.96 -5.86
N LEU A 40 9.00 -6.03 -4.91
CA LEU A 40 9.41 -6.26 -3.52
C LEU A 40 8.66 -7.46 -2.91
N GLN A 41 7.34 -7.56 -3.10
CA GLN A 41 6.55 -8.71 -2.64
C GLN A 41 7.04 -10.01 -3.27
N ARG A 42 7.36 -10.02 -4.57
CA ARG A 42 7.93 -11.20 -5.25
C ARG A 42 9.30 -11.60 -4.71
N MET A 43 10.13 -10.62 -4.36
CA MET A 43 11.51 -10.85 -3.91
C MET A 43 11.61 -11.23 -2.43
N ARG A 44 10.74 -10.70 -1.59
CA ARG A 44 10.88 -10.75 -0.11
C ARG A 44 9.63 -11.25 0.61
N GLY A 45 8.49 -11.26 -0.06
CA GLY A 45 7.19 -11.63 0.50
C GLY A 45 6.76 -13.05 0.18
N ASN A 46 5.49 -13.32 0.46
CA ASN A 46 4.78 -14.54 0.13
C ASN A 46 3.28 -14.23 -0.11
N VAL A 47 2.46 -15.27 -0.29
CA VAL A 47 1.01 -15.13 -0.57
C VAL A 47 0.23 -14.37 0.52
N SER A 48 0.71 -14.38 1.76
CA SER A 48 0.11 -13.68 2.92
C SER A 48 0.71 -12.30 3.16
N THR A 49 1.53 -11.79 2.23
CA THR A 49 2.10 -10.44 2.33
C THR A 49 1.44 -9.51 1.33
N LEU A 50 1.19 -8.26 1.74
CA LEU A 50 0.65 -7.19 0.93
C LEU A 50 1.72 -6.09 0.82
N PRO A 51 2.15 -5.72 -0.40
CA PRO A 51 3.04 -4.58 -0.57
C PRO A 51 2.35 -3.26 -0.20
N VAL A 52 3.07 -2.44 0.56
CA VAL A 52 2.64 -1.11 1.00
C VAL A 52 3.49 -0.06 0.30
N LEU A 53 2.85 0.94 -0.29
CA LEU A 53 3.48 2.08 -0.96
C LEU A 53 3.12 3.38 -0.24
N VAL A 54 4.11 4.04 0.36
CA VAL A 54 3.96 5.34 1.02
C VAL A 54 3.92 6.43 -0.04
N THR A 55 2.77 7.08 -0.20
CA THR A 55 2.51 8.03 -1.30
C THR A 55 3.36 9.29 -1.20
N GLU A 56 3.82 9.68 -0.01
CA GLU A 56 4.64 10.88 0.17
C GLU A 56 6.10 10.70 -0.26
N THR A 57 6.65 9.49 -0.09
CA THR A 57 8.10 9.23 -0.26
C THR A 57 8.41 8.17 -1.31
N CYS A 58 7.38 7.50 -1.84
CA CYS A 58 7.51 6.24 -2.59
C CYS A 58 8.23 5.14 -1.79
N GLY A 59 8.21 5.23 -0.45
CA GLY A 59 8.73 4.20 0.44
C GLY A 59 7.94 2.90 0.29
N LEU A 60 8.64 1.78 0.36
CA LEU A 60 8.05 0.45 0.18
C LEU A 60 8.19 -0.39 1.45
N ALA A 61 7.14 -1.13 1.78
CA ALA A 61 7.15 -2.11 2.86
C ALA A 61 6.30 -3.33 2.48
N LEU A 62 6.33 -4.36 3.32
CA LEU A 62 5.44 -5.51 3.25
C LEU A 62 4.65 -5.58 4.55
N ALA A 63 3.34 -5.75 4.46
CA ALA A 63 2.44 -5.97 5.59
C ALA A 63 1.81 -7.37 5.50
N SER A 64 1.28 -7.88 6.61
CA SER A 64 0.44 -9.09 6.58
C SER A 64 -0.92 -8.77 5.96
N THR A 65 -1.40 -9.60 5.03
CA THR A 65 -2.76 -9.49 4.48
C THR A 65 -3.82 -9.66 5.56
N ASP A 66 -3.57 -10.53 6.54
CA ASP A 66 -4.50 -10.81 7.63
C ASP A 66 -4.59 -9.61 8.57
N LEU A 67 -3.46 -9.01 8.92
CA LEU A 67 -3.40 -7.82 9.77
C LEU A 67 -4.18 -6.65 9.13
N VAL A 68 -3.97 -6.40 7.83
CA VAL A 68 -4.68 -5.35 7.10
C VAL A 68 -6.18 -5.63 7.11
N ARG A 69 -6.60 -6.88 6.85
CA ARG A 69 -8.02 -7.25 6.88
C ARG A 69 -8.64 -7.07 8.26
N GLU A 70 -7.94 -7.50 9.31
CA GLU A 70 -8.41 -7.40 10.70
C GLU A 70 -8.56 -5.94 11.16
N GLN A 71 -7.63 -5.07 10.78
CA GLN A 71 -7.62 -3.69 11.25
C GLN A 71 -8.43 -2.72 10.39
N THR A 72 -8.66 -3.04 9.11
CA THR A 72 -9.26 -2.10 8.14
C THR A 72 -10.52 -2.63 7.47
N GLY A 73 -10.77 -3.95 7.53
CA GLY A 73 -11.83 -4.62 6.78
C GLY A 73 -11.55 -4.77 5.27
N LEU A 74 -10.40 -4.30 4.77
CA LEU A 74 -10.04 -4.38 3.35
C LEU A 74 -9.67 -5.82 2.96
N ASN A 75 -10.25 -6.32 1.87
CA ASN A 75 -9.98 -7.66 1.35
C ASN A 75 -8.86 -7.63 0.31
N ALA A 76 -7.65 -7.99 0.73
CA ALA A 76 -6.46 -8.01 -0.12
C ALA A 76 -6.17 -9.36 -0.81
N HIS A 77 -7.13 -10.29 -0.82
CA HIS A 77 -6.98 -11.66 -1.37
C HIS A 77 -6.92 -11.73 -2.92
N GLY A 78 -6.70 -10.61 -3.61
CA GLY A 78 -6.56 -10.54 -5.06
C GLY A 78 -5.11 -10.67 -5.52
N GLU A 79 -4.92 -10.85 -6.83
CA GLU A 79 -3.60 -10.72 -7.45
C GLU A 79 -3.23 -9.26 -7.67
N ARG A 80 -1.92 -8.96 -7.60
CA ARG A 80 -1.36 -7.63 -7.90
C ARG A 80 -1.96 -6.49 -7.07
N MET A 81 -2.27 -6.79 -5.81
CA MET A 81 -2.79 -5.82 -4.84
C MET A 81 -1.65 -5.02 -4.21
N VAL A 82 -1.84 -3.71 -4.06
CA VAL A 82 -0.93 -2.80 -3.37
C VAL A 82 -1.73 -1.91 -2.42
N LEU A 83 -1.28 -1.80 -1.17
CA LEU A 83 -1.85 -0.86 -0.22
C LEU A 83 -1.15 0.49 -0.35
N LEU A 84 -1.86 1.50 -0.86
CA LEU A 84 -1.40 2.87 -0.80
C LEU A 84 -1.60 3.38 0.62
N LEU A 85 -0.56 4.01 1.16
CA LEU A 85 -0.54 4.62 2.49
C LEU A 85 -0.23 6.10 2.37
N SER A 86 -1.09 6.94 2.94
CA SER A 86 -0.77 8.33 3.25
C SER A 86 -0.62 8.48 4.75
N THR A 87 0.60 8.79 5.18
CA THR A 87 0.88 9.06 6.59
C THR A 87 0.39 10.44 7.00
N GLN A 88 0.42 11.41 6.09
CA GLN A 88 -0.05 12.78 6.34
C GLN A 88 -1.58 12.85 6.40
N GLY A 89 -2.26 12.14 5.51
CA GLY A 89 -3.73 12.08 5.46
C GLY A 89 -4.34 11.04 6.38
N GLN A 90 -3.53 10.25 7.10
CA GLN A 90 -3.97 9.09 7.90
C GLN A 90 -4.93 8.20 7.12
N ALA A 91 -4.58 7.91 5.87
CA ALA A 91 -5.48 7.28 4.92
C ALA A 91 -4.82 6.11 4.22
N ILE A 92 -5.63 5.14 3.82
CA ILE A 92 -5.20 3.98 3.06
C ILE A 92 -6.15 3.72 1.91
N GLN A 93 -5.61 3.17 0.82
CA GLN A 93 -6.41 2.72 -0.31
C GLN A 93 -5.83 1.41 -0.82
N LEU A 94 -6.70 0.41 -0.99
CA LEU A 94 -6.32 -0.82 -1.65
C LEU A 94 -6.45 -0.64 -3.17
N LEU A 95 -5.33 -0.81 -3.87
CA LEU A 95 -5.25 -0.68 -5.32
C LEU A 95 -4.99 -2.05 -5.95
N GLN A 96 -5.72 -2.38 -7.01
CA GLN A 96 -5.41 -3.51 -7.89
C GLN A 96 -4.70 -2.99 -9.14
N HIS A 97 -3.49 -3.48 -9.42
CA HIS A 97 -2.76 -3.11 -10.64
C HIS A 97 -3.14 -4.05 -11.80
N ALA A 98 -3.61 -3.47 -12.91
CA ALA A 98 -3.91 -4.18 -14.16
C ALA A 98 -2.62 -4.69 -14.86
#